data_AF-A0AAD4Z456-F1
#
_entry.id   AF-A0AAD4Z456-F1
#
_cell.length_a   1.000
_cell.length_b   1.000
_cell.length_c   1.000
_cell.angle_alpha   90.00
_cell.angle_beta   90.00
_cell.angle_gamma   90.00
#
_symmetry.space_group_name_H-M   'P 1'
#
loop_
_entity.id
_entity.type
_entity.pdbx_description
1 polymer ?
#
loop_
_entity_poly.entity_id
_entity_poly.type
_entity_poly.pdbx_seq_one_letter_code
_entity_poly.pdbx_strand_id
1 'polypeptide(L)'
;MGTTEAYSTINQKLQNLVSEHAYLEKAKQELKVDGWGTTNIAIICGQEIFVGVDTRATNGNGDKEGFIENEKAIKLCLTDDCHILAAIAGDSEKCSEVLMDVNKMIRDAMQTNGAVDDAIHLAAYKAHEYIGTWESQFGKEFQGSVILVGFEKKEGSFYPHTYLVNGSECEHTSDDYDAILNGSGAPHIWDYFLYWRQKYFEDVLEIMRTLLYAALFDEMSGGFLCVAKMTQSSYNLEYCKSVLHALFDHYDEFTECLSHSLVFLWYRRDQDYTHELNVGVHQVFKETFQGYSYNVVVGLKETFVVRLVHFDCSICGEPYEEVRRKHEVFAQNCHVRPQHLDDRNVPCQVQALPWIIIDELGMSPILFGELTKELVGALLHL
;
A
#
# COMPACT_ATOMS: atom_id res chain seq x y z
N MET A 1 31.31 26.99 -16.38
CA MET A 1 30.99 25.70 -15.73
C MET A 1 29.52 25.46 -15.96
N GLY A 2 29.22 24.49 -16.82
CA GLY A 2 27.88 24.25 -17.32
C GLY A 2 27.00 23.60 -16.25
N THR A 3 25.70 23.92 -16.27
CA THR A 3 24.68 23.34 -15.40
C THR A 3 24.79 21.81 -15.31
N THR A 4 25.18 21.13 -16.39
CA THR A 4 25.40 19.68 -16.46
C THR A 4 26.50 19.14 -15.53
N GLU A 5 27.58 19.89 -15.28
CA GLU A 5 28.66 19.47 -14.35
C GLU A 5 28.25 19.65 -12.89
N ALA A 6 27.43 20.67 -12.60
CA ALA A 6 26.84 20.87 -11.27
C ALA A 6 25.83 19.76 -10.93
N TYR A 7 24.98 19.35 -11.89
CA TYR A 7 24.03 18.25 -11.72
C TYR A 7 24.71 16.88 -11.54
N SER A 8 25.78 16.61 -12.31
CA SER A 8 26.60 15.40 -12.13
C SER A 8 27.20 15.33 -10.72
N THR A 9 27.73 16.45 -10.22
CA THR A 9 28.38 16.51 -8.90
C THR A 9 27.38 16.38 -7.75
N ILE A 10 26.14 16.85 -7.91
CA ILE A 10 25.06 16.69 -6.91
C ILE A 10 24.59 15.23 -6.87
N ASN A 11 24.35 14.59 -8.02
CA ASN A 11 24.00 13.16 -8.08
C ASN A 11 25.09 12.27 -7.48
N GLN A 12 26.36 12.57 -7.75
CA GLN A 12 27.47 11.83 -7.18
C GLN A 12 27.67 12.09 -5.68
N LYS A 13 27.32 13.28 -5.19
CA LYS A 13 27.31 13.56 -3.74
C LYS A 13 26.16 12.89 -3.01
N LEU A 14 24.98 12.79 -3.62
CA LEU A 14 23.81 12.11 -3.05
C LEU A 14 23.98 10.57 -3.02
N GLN A 15 24.55 9.98 -4.08
CA GLN A 15 24.96 8.57 -4.10
C GLN A 15 26.04 8.22 -3.05
N ASN A 16 26.79 9.21 -2.58
CA ASN A 16 27.82 9.04 -1.54
C ASN A 16 27.33 9.41 -0.13
N LEU A 17 26.23 10.16 0.00
CA LEU A 17 25.64 10.58 1.28
C LEU A 17 24.77 9.48 1.88
N VAL A 18 24.09 8.72 1.03
CA VAL A 18 23.42 7.49 1.46
C VAL A 18 24.26 6.32 1.01
N SER A 19 25.07 5.79 1.91
CA SER A 19 25.75 4.53 1.62
C SER A 19 24.67 3.46 1.43
N GLU A 20 24.74 2.70 0.35
CA GLU A 20 23.95 1.48 0.15
C GLU A 20 23.87 0.65 1.44
N HIS A 21 24.95 0.62 2.24
CA HIS A 21 25.00 -0.08 3.52
C HIS A 21 24.13 0.53 4.64
N ALA A 22 24.01 1.87 4.74
CA ALA A 22 23.17 2.51 5.76
C ALA A 22 21.67 2.33 5.46
N TYR A 23 21.30 2.30 4.17
CA TYR A 23 19.94 1.98 3.72
C TYR A 23 19.64 0.48 3.85
N LEU A 24 20.60 -0.41 3.55
CA LEU A 24 20.47 -1.86 3.73
C LEU A 24 20.45 -2.30 5.21
N GLU A 25 21.06 -1.54 6.13
CA GLU A 25 20.96 -1.82 7.57
C GLU A 25 19.62 -1.36 8.17
N LYS A 26 19.07 -0.22 7.74
CA LYS A 26 17.69 0.19 8.10
C LYS A 26 16.63 -0.78 7.55
N ALA A 27 16.85 -1.34 6.35
CA ALA A 27 15.96 -2.31 5.71
C ALA A 27 15.87 -3.67 6.42
N LYS A 28 16.69 -3.93 7.46
CA LYS A 28 16.66 -5.18 8.24
C LYS A 28 15.88 -5.11 9.54
N GLN A 29 15.24 -3.99 9.86
CA GLN A 29 14.20 -3.99 10.87
C GLN A 29 12.94 -4.60 10.25
N GLU A 30 12.84 -5.93 10.34
CA GLU A 30 11.55 -6.62 10.27
C GLU A 30 10.57 -5.88 11.19
N LEU A 31 9.46 -5.40 10.65
CA LEU A 31 8.32 -5.05 11.49
C LEU A 31 7.90 -6.34 12.20
N LYS A 32 8.04 -6.36 13.53
CA LYS A 32 7.84 -7.53 14.38
C LYS A 32 6.42 -8.11 14.40
N VAL A 33 5.49 -7.57 13.61
CA VAL A 33 4.08 -7.97 13.68
C VAL A 33 3.66 -8.54 12.34
N ASP A 34 3.72 -9.88 12.26
CA ASP A 34 3.06 -10.66 11.22
C ASP A 34 1.54 -10.34 11.21
N GLY A 35 0.96 -10.16 10.03
CA GLY A 35 -0.50 -10.18 9.83
C GLY A 35 -1.24 -8.86 9.71
N TRP A 36 -0.64 -7.67 9.89
CA TRP A 36 -1.38 -6.39 9.80
C TRP A 36 -0.95 -5.55 8.58
N GLY A 37 -1.91 -5.26 7.71
CA GLY A 37 -1.65 -4.67 6.39
C GLY A 37 -1.70 -3.16 6.31
N THR A 38 -0.57 -2.53 5.99
CA THR A 38 -0.51 -1.13 5.60
C THR A 38 0.79 -0.84 4.85
N THR A 39 0.77 0.11 3.92
CA THR A 39 1.97 0.75 3.40
C THR A 39 1.89 2.24 3.69
N ASN A 40 2.79 2.73 4.54
CA ASN A 40 2.96 4.16 4.80
C ASN A 40 4.38 4.60 4.40
N ILE A 41 4.47 5.80 3.83
CA ILE A 41 5.73 6.50 3.55
C ILE A 41 5.56 7.96 3.94
N ALA A 42 6.53 8.51 4.66
CA ALA A 42 6.66 9.94 4.88
C ALA A 42 8.06 10.39 4.45
N ILE A 43 8.13 11.42 3.62
CA ILE A 43 9.39 11.94 3.08
C ILE A 43 9.40 13.46 3.15
N ILE A 44 10.54 14.01 3.57
CA ILE A 44 10.79 15.45 3.60
C ILE A 44 11.42 15.87 2.27
N CYS A 45 10.88 16.92 1.65
CA CYS A 45 11.40 17.51 0.41
C CYS A 45 11.42 19.05 0.57
N GLY A 46 12.56 19.58 1.00
CA GLY A 46 12.78 20.98 1.31
C GLY A 46 11.91 21.51 2.45
N GLN A 47 10.79 22.13 2.09
CA GLN A 47 9.81 22.73 3.03
C GLN A 47 8.44 22.06 2.92
N GLU A 48 8.39 20.92 2.26
CA GLU A 48 7.21 20.11 2.07
C GLU A 48 7.45 18.74 2.70
N ILE A 49 6.41 18.17 3.30
CA ILE A 49 6.40 16.79 3.76
C ILE A 49 5.31 16.08 2.98
N PHE A 50 5.67 15.00 2.30
CA PHE A 50 4.70 14.16 1.64
C PHE A 50 4.44 12.91 2.46
N VAL A 51 3.17 12.57 2.63
CA VAL A 51 2.74 11.35 3.33
C VAL A 51 1.87 10.53 2.42
N GLY A 52 2.35 9.35 2.08
CA GLY A 52 1.65 8.36 1.28
C GLY A 52 1.12 7.23 2.15
N VAL A 53 -0.14 6.82 1.93
CA VAL A 53 -0.75 5.65 2.56
C VAL A 53 -1.57 4.85 1.56
N ASP A 54 -1.70 3.55 1.77
CA ASP A 54 -2.83 2.78 1.24
C ASP A 54 -4.04 2.84 2.21
N THR A 55 -5.20 2.31 1.83
CA THR A 55 -6.42 2.35 2.67
C THR A 55 -7.01 0.97 2.96
N ARG A 56 -6.27 -0.12 2.71
CA ARG A 56 -6.75 -1.47 3.03
C ARG A 56 -6.63 -1.77 4.51
N ALA A 57 -7.71 -2.25 5.13
CA ALA A 57 -7.63 -2.96 6.40
C ALA A 57 -7.79 -4.46 6.14
N THR A 58 -6.84 -5.22 6.65
CA THR A 58 -6.90 -6.67 6.70
C THR A 58 -7.04 -7.14 8.14
N ASN A 59 -7.63 -8.32 8.31
CA ASN A 59 -7.65 -8.99 9.59
C ASN A 59 -6.25 -9.56 9.87
N GLY A 60 -5.66 -9.19 11.01
CA GLY A 60 -4.33 -9.66 11.42
C GLY A 60 -4.32 -10.61 12.61
N ASN A 61 -5.47 -11.21 12.95
CA ASN A 61 -5.59 -12.04 14.14
C ASN A 61 -6.19 -13.43 13.84
N GLY A 62 -5.42 -14.48 14.16
CA GLY A 62 -5.92 -15.85 14.26
C GLY A 62 -6.36 -16.44 12.91
N ASP A 63 -7.48 -17.17 12.93
CA ASP A 63 -7.98 -17.97 11.80
C ASP A 63 -8.47 -17.14 10.59
N LYS A 64 -8.23 -15.83 10.54
CA LYS A 64 -8.69 -14.93 9.46
C LYS A 64 -7.60 -14.04 8.87
N GLU A 65 -6.34 -14.32 9.17
CA GLU A 65 -5.19 -13.54 8.72
C GLU A 65 -5.23 -13.24 7.21
N GLY A 66 -4.95 -11.99 6.84
CA GLY A 66 -4.94 -11.53 5.45
C GLY A 66 -6.30 -11.33 4.78
N PHE A 67 -7.41 -11.58 5.49
CA PHE A 67 -8.73 -11.28 4.96
C PHE A 67 -8.97 -9.76 4.87
N ILE A 68 -9.41 -9.28 3.71
CA ILE A 68 -9.72 -7.86 3.51
C ILE A 68 -11.06 -7.52 4.16
N GLU A 69 -11.02 -6.69 5.19
CA GLU A 69 -12.22 -6.23 5.91
C GLU A 69 -12.76 -4.92 5.34
N ASN A 70 -11.88 -4.04 4.85
CA ASN A 70 -12.26 -2.73 4.33
C ASN A 70 -11.24 -2.22 3.30
N GLU A 71 -11.69 -1.71 2.15
CA GLU A 71 -10.80 -1.06 1.16
C GLU A 71 -10.67 0.45 1.36
N LYS A 72 -11.40 1.05 2.31
CA LYS A 72 -11.46 2.50 2.58
C LYS A 72 -11.25 2.80 4.06
N ALA A 73 -10.33 2.09 4.71
CA ALA A 73 -9.93 2.39 6.07
C ALA A 73 -9.26 3.77 6.14
N ILE A 74 -9.55 4.53 7.20
CA ILE A 74 -8.94 5.84 7.42
C ILE A 74 -7.55 5.58 8.00
N LYS A 75 -6.51 5.88 7.24
CA LYS A 75 -5.12 5.77 7.70
C LYS A 75 -4.38 7.10 7.84
N LEU A 76 -4.90 8.16 7.22
CA LEU A 76 -4.43 9.53 7.39
C LEU A 76 -5.34 10.26 8.37
N CYS A 77 -4.77 10.84 9.42
CA CYS A 77 -5.50 11.55 10.46
C CYS A 77 -4.87 12.93 10.68
N LEU A 78 -5.66 13.99 10.55
CA LEU A 78 -5.21 15.33 10.93
C LEU A 78 -5.42 15.53 12.43
N THR A 79 -4.43 16.12 13.09
CA THR A 79 -4.60 16.65 14.44
C THR A 79 -5.15 18.08 14.34
N ASP A 80 -6.41 18.26 14.74
CA ASP A 80 -7.21 19.46 14.42
C ASP A 80 -6.61 20.77 14.95
N ASP A 81 -5.78 20.71 15.99
CA ASP A 81 -5.34 21.89 16.75
C ASP A 81 -3.91 22.35 16.44
N CYS A 82 -3.07 21.53 15.78
CA CYS A 82 -1.63 21.79 15.73
C CYS A 82 -0.94 21.63 14.36
N HIS A 83 -1.69 21.50 13.27
CA HIS A 83 -1.10 21.23 11.94
C HIS A 83 -0.08 20.09 12.02
N ILE A 84 -0.46 18.95 12.59
CA ILE A 84 0.31 17.69 12.53
C ILE A 84 -0.55 16.69 11.77
N LEU A 85 0.04 16.03 10.78
CA LEU A 85 -0.60 14.93 10.07
C LEU A 85 -0.05 13.62 10.60
N ALA A 86 -0.92 12.65 10.83
CA ALA A 86 -0.57 11.31 11.26
C ALA A 86 -0.91 10.28 10.17
N ALA A 87 -0.06 9.27 10.03
CA ALA A 87 -0.35 8.04 9.29
C ALA A 87 -0.25 6.83 10.24
N ILE A 88 -1.23 5.92 10.20
CA ILE A 88 -1.29 4.78 11.12
C ILE A 88 -1.05 3.46 10.38
N ALA A 89 -0.40 2.50 11.04
CA ALA A 89 -0.30 1.10 10.62
C ALA A 89 -0.51 0.17 11.83
N GLY A 90 -0.87 -1.09 11.57
CA GLY A 90 -1.22 -2.04 12.62
C GLY A 90 -2.63 -1.83 13.16
N ASP A 91 -2.80 -2.00 14.47
CA ASP A 91 -4.09 -1.89 15.15
C ASP A 91 -4.67 -0.48 15.10
N SER A 92 -5.60 -0.29 14.15
CA SER A 92 -6.24 0.99 13.90
C SER A 92 -7.01 1.55 15.09
N GLU A 93 -7.60 0.69 15.95
CA GLU A 93 -8.31 1.13 17.14
C GLU A 93 -7.30 1.64 18.17
N LYS A 94 -6.22 0.90 18.40
CA LYS A 94 -5.13 1.28 19.31
C LYS A 94 -4.40 2.53 18.83
N CYS A 95 -4.09 2.64 17.55
CA CYS A 95 -3.50 3.84 16.95
C CYS A 95 -4.43 5.05 17.09
N SER A 96 -5.75 4.86 16.94
CA SER A 96 -6.72 5.93 17.16
C SER A 96 -6.73 6.40 18.62
N GLU A 97 -6.64 5.49 19.59
CA GLU A 97 -6.52 5.85 21.01
C GLU A 97 -5.26 6.71 21.28
N VAL A 98 -4.11 6.34 20.70
CA VAL A 98 -2.86 7.12 20.79
C VAL A 98 -3.08 8.54 20.25
N LEU A 99 -3.64 8.68 19.05
CA LEU A 99 -3.86 9.99 18.43
C LEU A 99 -4.89 10.83 19.19
N MET A 100 -5.89 10.20 19.81
CA MET A 100 -6.85 10.90 20.68
C MET A 100 -6.18 11.49 21.92
N ASP A 101 -5.27 10.75 22.57
CA ASP A 101 -4.51 11.24 23.72
C ASP A 101 -3.53 12.35 23.32
N VAL A 102 -2.79 12.17 22.23
CA VAL A 102 -1.91 13.19 21.65
C VAL A 102 -2.68 14.49 21.39
N ASN A 103 -3.81 14.42 20.69
CA ASN A 103 -4.66 15.58 20.42
C ASN A 103 -5.13 16.29 21.70
N LYS A 104 -5.56 15.52 22.69
CA LYS A 104 -5.98 16.08 23.99
C LYS A 104 -4.84 16.81 24.69
N MET A 105 -3.66 16.20 24.75
CA MET A 105 -2.50 16.76 25.43
C MET A 105 -1.99 18.03 24.75
N ILE A 106 -1.97 18.06 23.42
CA ILE A 106 -1.58 19.25 22.67
C ILE A 106 -2.58 20.39 22.89
N ARG A 107 -3.89 20.09 22.87
CA ARG A 107 -4.92 21.09 23.21
C ARG A 107 -4.72 21.69 24.60
N ASP A 108 -4.50 20.84 25.60
CA ASP A 108 -4.31 21.28 26.98
C ASP A 108 -3.04 22.16 27.10
N ALA A 109 -1.96 21.79 26.41
CA ALA A 109 -0.75 22.58 26.33
C ALA A 109 -0.98 23.94 25.64
N MET A 110 -1.76 23.97 24.56
CA MET A 110 -2.09 25.20 23.84
C MET A 110 -2.97 26.15 24.65
N GLN A 111 -3.92 25.60 25.43
CA GLN A 111 -4.75 26.40 26.34
C GLN A 111 -3.93 27.01 27.47
N THR A 112 -2.88 26.32 27.92
CA THR A 112 -2.04 26.77 29.04
C THR A 112 -0.97 27.76 28.58
N ASN A 113 -0.32 27.49 27.43
CA ASN A 113 0.90 28.18 27.01
C ASN A 113 0.73 29.05 25.74
N GLY A 114 -0.42 29.01 25.07
CA GLY A 114 -0.59 29.61 23.74
C GLY A 114 -0.07 28.69 22.62
N ALA A 115 0.28 29.25 21.46
CA ALA A 115 0.81 28.45 20.35
C ALA A 115 2.08 27.69 20.79
N VAL A 116 2.10 26.37 20.57
CA VAL A 116 3.24 25.51 20.91
C VAL A 116 4.15 25.44 19.69
N ASP A 117 5.22 26.24 19.70
CA ASP A 117 6.20 26.29 18.60
C ASP A 117 6.86 24.92 18.33
N ASP A 118 6.91 24.03 19.34
CA ASP A 118 7.47 22.67 19.27
C ASP A 118 6.40 21.56 19.27
N ALA A 119 5.20 21.83 18.75
CA ALA A 119 4.05 20.92 18.88
C ALA A 119 4.33 19.51 18.33
N ILE A 120 5.11 19.38 17.25
CA ILE A 120 5.47 18.10 16.64
C ILE A 120 6.31 17.22 17.58
N HIS A 121 7.26 17.82 18.30
CA HIS A 121 8.11 17.11 19.26
C HIS A 121 7.31 16.66 20.49
N LEU A 122 6.40 17.52 20.96
CA LEU A 122 5.46 17.16 22.03
C LEU A 122 4.53 16.02 21.61
N ALA A 123 4.03 16.05 20.37
CA ALA A 123 3.17 14.99 19.84
C ALA A 123 3.87 13.63 19.82
N ALA A 124 5.10 13.59 19.30
CA ALA A 124 5.91 12.39 19.26
C ALA A 124 6.21 11.85 20.67
N TYR A 125 6.61 12.73 21.59
CA TYR A 125 6.85 12.36 22.98
C TYR A 125 5.59 11.76 23.63
N LYS A 126 4.43 12.36 23.41
CA LYS A 126 3.16 11.89 23.99
C LYS A 126 2.68 10.58 23.40
N ALA A 127 2.84 10.39 22.10
CA ALA A 127 2.58 9.10 21.47
C ALA A 127 3.46 8.00 22.09
N HIS A 128 4.76 8.28 22.26
CA HIS A 128 5.70 7.33 22.84
C HIS A 128 5.40 7.03 24.32
N GLU A 129 5.08 8.05 25.12
CA GLU A 129 4.67 7.91 26.52
C GLU A 129 3.40 7.06 26.68
N TYR A 130 2.39 7.31 25.83
CA TYR A 130 1.15 6.54 25.84
C TYR A 130 1.41 5.06 25.55
N ILE A 131 2.15 4.79 24.47
CA ILE A 131 2.47 3.43 24.05
C ILE A 131 3.28 2.71 25.14
N GLY A 132 4.35 3.31 25.67
CA GLY A 132 5.15 2.70 26.72
C GLY A 132 4.37 2.45 28.02
N THR A 133 3.42 3.33 28.36
CA THR A 133 2.52 3.13 29.50
C THR A 133 1.58 1.95 29.26
N TRP A 134 1.01 1.85 28.06
CA TRP A 134 0.14 0.75 27.65
C TRP A 134 0.90 -0.59 27.73
N GLU A 135 2.09 -0.68 27.15
CA GLU A 135 2.90 -1.91 27.17
C GLU A 135 3.25 -2.33 28.60
N SER A 136 3.62 -1.37 29.45
CA SER A 136 3.92 -1.62 30.87
C SER A 136 2.69 -2.10 31.65
N GLN A 137 1.51 -1.55 31.36
CA GLN A 137 0.26 -1.91 32.03
C GLN A 137 -0.24 -3.30 31.63
N PHE A 138 -0.14 -3.66 30.35
CA PHE A 138 -0.67 -4.92 29.82
C PHE A 138 0.36 -6.03 29.70
N GLY A 139 1.65 -5.73 29.82
CA GLY A 139 2.74 -6.69 29.68
C GLY A 139 2.82 -7.32 28.29
N LYS A 140 2.46 -6.55 27.24
CA LYS A 140 2.42 -6.98 25.84
C LYS A 140 2.98 -5.89 24.95
N GLU A 141 3.57 -6.28 23.82
CA GLU A 141 4.06 -5.36 22.79
C GLU A 141 2.88 -4.70 22.07
N PHE A 142 2.99 -3.39 21.86
CA PHE A 142 1.97 -2.60 21.19
C PHE A 142 1.93 -2.96 19.70
N GLN A 143 0.77 -3.45 19.23
CA GLN A 143 0.59 -3.98 17.87
C GLN A 143 0.19 -2.88 16.88
N GLY A 144 0.85 -1.72 16.93
CA GLY A 144 0.53 -0.58 16.09
C GLY A 144 1.68 0.41 15.99
N SER A 145 1.56 1.33 15.06
CA SER A 145 2.56 2.38 14.86
C SER A 145 1.94 3.61 14.24
N VAL A 146 2.48 4.77 14.61
CA VAL A 146 2.05 6.07 14.11
C VAL A 146 3.25 6.81 13.52
N ILE A 147 3.12 7.27 12.29
CA ILE A 147 3.99 8.29 11.72
C ILE A 147 3.35 9.64 12.02
N LEU A 148 4.09 10.56 12.62
CA LEU A 148 3.68 11.95 12.86
C LEU A 148 4.57 12.87 12.04
N VAL A 149 3.95 13.76 11.25
CA VAL A 149 4.66 14.77 10.48
C VAL A 149 4.17 16.18 10.82
N GLY A 150 5.10 17.12 10.87
CA GLY A 150 4.78 18.51 11.18
C GLY A 150 6.00 19.41 11.14
N PHE A 151 5.80 20.66 11.59
CA PHE A 151 6.84 21.68 11.56
C PHE A 151 7.14 22.19 12.97
N GLU A 152 8.42 22.29 13.30
CA GLU A 152 8.90 23.04 14.46
C GLU A 152 9.10 24.50 14.06
N LYS A 153 8.59 25.45 14.84
CA LYS A 153 8.87 26.87 14.66
C LYS A 153 10.02 27.29 15.56
N LYS A 154 11.21 27.48 14.97
CA LYS A 154 12.41 27.91 15.69
C LYS A 154 12.99 29.18 15.11
N GLU A 155 13.24 30.16 15.97
CA GLU A 155 13.86 31.44 15.60
C GLU A 155 13.16 32.18 14.43
N GLY A 156 11.84 31.97 14.28
CA GLY A 156 11.04 32.59 13.22
C GLY A 156 11.07 31.85 11.88
N SER A 157 11.68 30.66 11.81
CA SER A 157 11.63 29.74 10.66
C SER A 157 10.94 28.43 11.05
N PHE A 158 10.45 27.71 10.03
CA PHE A 158 9.78 26.42 10.21
C PHE A 158 10.65 25.29 9.69
N TYR A 159 10.75 24.20 10.45
CA TYR A 159 11.60 23.07 10.14
C TYR A 159 10.75 21.80 10.08
N PRO A 160 10.77 21.04 8.98
CA PRO A 160 9.98 19.82 8.84
C PRO A 160 10.54 18.71 9.73
N HIS A 161 9.65 17.91 10.32
CA HIS A 161 9.99 16.75 11.11
C HIS A 161 9.04 15.60 10.82
N THR A 162 9.60 14.40 10.78
CA THR A 162 8.88 13.14 10.71
C THR A 162 9.31 12.25 11.86
N TYR A 163 8.34 11.65 12.53
CA TYR A 163 8.54 10.71 13.62
C TYR A 163 7.82 9.41 13.31
N LEU A 164 8.48 8.26 13.51
CA LEU A 164 7.81 6.96 13.65
C LEU A 164 7.80 6.59 15.12
N VAL A 165 6.63 6.29 15.65
CA VAL A 165 6.47 5.82 17.02
C VAL A 165 5.82 4.44 17.00
N ASN A 166 6.55 3.45 17.47
CA ASN A 166 6.10 2.06 17.62
C ASN A 166 6.69 1.52 18.94
N GLY A 167 5.92 0.85 19.79
CA GLY A 167 6.42 0.25 21.05
C GLY A 167 7.56 1.01 21.75
N SER A 168 8.74 0.38 21.78
CA SER A 168 9.99 0.92 22.34
C SER A 168 10.78 1.86 21.42
N GLU A 169 10.43 1.97 20.14
CA GLU A 169 11.17 2.73 19.14
C GLU A 169 10.48 4.08 18.86
N CYS A 170 11.29 5.13 18.85
CA CYS A 170 10.89 6.45 18.37
C CYS A 170 11.96 6.90 17.38
N GLU A 171 11.71 6.64 16.10
CA GLU A 171 12.59 7.09 15.02
C GLU A 171 12.22 8.50 14.61
N HIS A 172 13.22 9.28 14.24
CA HIS A 172 13.08 10.69 13.92
C HIS A 172 13.95 11.04 12.73
N THR A 173 13.41 11.87 11.85
CA THR A 173 14.22 12.58 10.85
C THR A 173 13.72 14.00 10.64
N SER A 174 14.66 14.87 10.32
CA SER A 174 14.45 16.24 9.84
C SER A 174 15.26 16.51 8.57
N ASP A 175 15.89 15.47 8.03
CA ASP A 175 16.81 15.60 6.93
C ASP A 175 16.04 15.62 5.62
N ASP A 176 16.49 16.49 4.73
CA ASP A 176 15.93 16.58 3.39
C ASP A 176 16.18 15.26 2.65
N TYR A 177 15.17 14.78 1.92
CA TYR A 177 15.15 13.49 1.21
C TYR A 177 15.23 12.23 2.07
N ASP A 178 15.18 12.33 3.40
CA ASP A 178 15.06 11.15 4.25
C ASP A 178 13.60 10.71 4.34
N ALA A 179 13.40 9.39 4.35
CA ALA A 179 12.08 8.77 4.32
C ALA A 179 11.92 7.81 5.49
N ILE A 180 10.77 7.91 6.15
CA ILE A 180 10.31 6.94 7.14
C ILE A 180 9.22 6.09 6.48
N LEU A 181 9.42 4.78 6.50
CA LEU A 181 8.47 3.80 6.01
C LEU A 181 7.88 3.00 7.16
N ASN A 182 6.66 2.53 7.00
CA ASN A 182 5.98 1.75 8.02
C ASN A 182 4.91 0.85 7.40
N GLY A 183 4.68 -0.31 8.03
CA GLY A 183 3.74 -1.34 7.60
C GLY A 183 4.31 -2.40 6.64
N SER A 184 3.52 -3.44 6.39
CA SER A 184 3.88 -4.64 5.62
C SER A 184 4.46 -4.40 4.23
N GLY A 185 4.03 -3.35 3.52
CA GLY A 185 4.52 -3.06 2.18
C GLY A 185 5.79 -2.19 2.13
N ALA A 186 6.36 -1.80 3.27
CA ALA A 186 7.62 -1.05 3.31
C ALA A 186 8.80 -1.74 2.58
N PRO A 187 8.99 -3.08 2.66
CA PRO A 187 9.99 -3.77 1.85
C PRO A 187 9.80 -3.59 0.34
N HIS A 188 8.54 -3.64 -0.14
CA HIS A 188 8.23 -3.45 -1.56
C HIS A 188 8.44 -2.01 -2.03
N ILE A 189 8.22 -1.02 -1.16
CA ILE A 189 8.62 0.35 -1.43
C ILE A 189 10.13 0.43 -1.68
N TRP A 190 10.94 -0.27 -0.87
CA TRP A 190 12.38 -0.29 -1.08
C TRP A 190 12.76 -0.98 -2.38
N ASP A 191 12.13 -2.11 -2.70
CA ASP A 191 12.38 -2.82 -3.96
C ASP A 191 12.12 -1.90 -5.17
N TYR A 192 11.06 -1.10 -5.12
CA TYR A 192 10.76 -0.11 -6.15
C TYR A 192 11.91 0.90 -6.35
N PHE A 193 12.43 1.48 -5.27
CA PHE A 193 13.51 2.46 -5.34
C PHE A 193 14.86 1.84 -5.73
N LEU A 194 15.19 0.66 -5.19
CA LEU A 194 16.50 0.01 -5.39
C LEU A 194 16.63 -0.60 -6.78
N TYR A 195 15.61 -1.31 -7.24
CA TYR A 195 15.69 -2.10 -8.47
C TYR A 195 15.06 -1.42 -9.67
N TRP A 196 14.04 -0.60 -9.45
CA TRP A 196 13.14 -0.23 -10.54
C TRP A 196 13.27 1.23 -10.98
N ARG A 197 13.61 2.15 -10.07
CA ARG A 197 13.82 3.56 -10.45
C ARG A 197 14.95 4.24 -9.68
N GLN A 198 16.16 4.14 -10.22
CA GLN A 198 17.39 4.81 -9.71
C GLN A 198 17.39 6.36 -9.81
N LYS A 199 16.30 6.98 -10.31
CA LYS A 199 16.15 8.44 -10.40
C LYS A 199 15.14 8.90 -9.34
N TYR A 200 15.66 9.20 -8.15
CA TYR A 200 14.93 9.88 -7.08
C TYR A 200 14.41 11.24 -7.56
N PHE A 201 13.10 11.51 -7.48
CA PHE A 201 12.58 12.87 -7.58
C PHE A 201 11.28 13.06 -6.79
N GLU A 202 11.18 14.25 -6.20
CA GLU A 202 10.21 14.75 -5.22
C GLU A 202 8.87 15.12 -5.86
N ASP A 203 8.02 14.14 -6.12
CA ASP A 203 6.67 14.44 -6.64
C ASP A 203 5.64 13.46 -6.06
N VAL A 204 4.43 13.97 -5.90
CA VAL A 204 3.22 13.23 -5.52
C VAL A 204 3.07 11.98 -6.38
N LEU A 205 3.38 12.09 -7.68
CA LEU A 205 3.33 10.98 -8.62
C LEU A 205 4.30 9.85 -8.25
N GLU A 206 5.48 10.16 -7.74
CA GLU A 206 6.46 9.13 -7.43
C GLU A 206 6.12 8.36 -6.16
N ILE A 207 5.65 9.07 -5.15
CA ILE A 207 5.15 8.47 -3.91
C ILE A 207 3.96 7.57 -4.23
N MET A 208 3.05 8.05 -5.06
CA MET A 208 1.91 7.26 -5.50
C MET A 208 2.34 6.00 -6.26
N ARG A 209 3.32 6.07 -7.19
CA ARG A 209 3.83 4.88 -7.89
C ARG A 209 4.48 3.89 -6.94
N THR A 210 5.20 4.39 -5.96
CA THR A 210 5.84 3.58 -4.92
C THR A 210 4.78 2.82 -4.09
N LEU A 211 3.72 3.51 -3.67
CA LEU A 211 2.57 2.88 -3.02
C LEU A 211 1.84 1.88 -3.94
N LEU A 212 1.72 2.21 -5.24
CA LEU A 212 1.12 1.34 -6.23
C LEU A 212 1.93 0.05 -6.37
N TYR A 213 3.26 0.14 -6.44
CA TYR A 213 4.14 -1.03 -6.46
C TYR A 213 3.89 -1.90 -5.23
N ALA A 214 3.89 -1.33 -4.02
CA ALA A 214 3.56 -2.07 -2.82
C ALA A 214 2.17 -2.74 -2.90
N ALA A 215 1.12 -2.03 -3.33
CA ALA A 215 -0.21 -2.61 -3.46
C ALA A 215 -0.37 -3.69 -4.56
N LEU A 216 0.57 -3.77 -5.51
CA LEU A 216 0.60 -4.79 -6.55
C LEU A 216 1.34 -6.06 -6.10
N PHE A 217 2.16 -5.98 -5.05
CA PHE A 217 3.07 -7.07 -4.65
C PHE A 217 2.98 -7.46 -3.16
N ASP A 218 2.38 -6.63 -2.30
CA ASP A 218 2.01 -6.93 -0.91
C ASP A 218 0.54 -7.35 -0.84
N GLU A 219 0.25 -8.54 -0.32
CA GLU A 219 -1.11 -9.04 -0.17
C GLU A 219 -1.95 -8.19 0.81
N MET A 220 -1.26 -7.51 1.72
CA MET A 220 -1.87 -6.77 2.82
C MET A 220 -2.11 -5.29 2.51
N SER A 221 -1.59 -4.79 1.38
CA SER A 221 -1.74 -3.39 0.96
C SER A 221 -2.72 -3.24 -0.20
N GLY A 222 -3.47 -2.14 -0.23
CA GLY A 222 -4.28 -1.78 -1.38
C GLY A 222 -5.47 -0.86 -1.07
N GLY A 223 -6.60 -1.10 -1.73
CA GLY A 223 -7.75 -0.21 -1.65
C GLY A 223 -7.51 1.07 -2.45
N PHE A 224 -7.39 2.20 -1.76
CA PHE A 224 -7.04 3.50 -2.34
C PHE A 224 -5.62 3.88 -1.94
N LEU A 225 -4.91 4.49 -2.88
CA LEU A 225 -3.61 5.09 -2.67
C LEU A 225 -3.85 6.58 -2.45
N CYS A 226 -3.43 7.07 -1.30
CA CYS A 226 -3.61 8.46 -0.88
C CYS A 226 -2.24 9.10 -0.67
N VAL A 227 -2.02 10.27 -1.27
CA VAL A 227 -0.82 11.07 -1.04
C VAL A 227 -1.24 12.46 -0.60
N ALA A 228 -0.84 12.82 0.61
CA ALA A 228 -0.99 14.13 1.16
C ALA A 228 0.32 14.91 1.04
N LYS A 229 0.21 16.21 0.76
CA LYS A 229 1.29 17.16 0.88
C LYS A 229 1.00 18.09 2.04
N MET A 230 2.01 18.27 2.87
CA MET A 230 1.97 19.13 4.04
C MET A 230 3.03 20.21 3.92
N THR A 231 2.63 21.44 4.19
CA THR A 231 3.52 22.60 4.34
C THR A 231 3.33 23.17 5.74
N GLN A 232 4.17 24.13 6.13
CA GLN A 232 4.04 24.85 7.41
C GLN A 232 2.64 25.45 7.68
N SER A 233 1.82 25.62 6.65
CA SER A 233 0.53 26.34 6.74
C SER A 233 -0.66 25.57 6.17
N SER A 234 -0.43 24.43 5.53
CA SER A 234 -1.49 23.73 4.80
C SER A 234 -1.27 22.22 4.75
N TYR A 235 -2.39 21.53 4.64
CA TYR A 235 -2.49 20.12 4.31
C TYR A 235 -3.38 20.01 3.09
N ASN A 236 -2.89 19.32 2.05
CA ASN A 236 -3.65 19.04 0.84
C ASN A 236 -3.56 17.55 0.52
N LEU A 237 -4.71 16.90 0.33
CA LEU A 237 -4.75 15.57 -0.26
C LEU A 237 -4.59 15.72 -1.78
N GLU A 238 -3.37 15.53 -2.27
CA GLU A 238 -2.98 15.77 -3.67
C GLU A 238 -3.38 14.59 -4.58
N TYR A 239 -3.43 13.38 -4.03
CA TYR A 239 -3.82 12.18 -4.76
C TYR A 239 -4.68 11.26 -3.89
N CYS A 240 -5.74 10.68 -4.48
CA CYS A 240 -6.56 9.67 -3.86
C CYS A 240 -7.31 8.86 -4.93
N LYS A 241 -6.76 7.73 -5.36
CA LYS A 241 -7.41 6.83 -6.34
C LYS A 241 -7.27 5.38 -5.92
N SER A 242 -8.21 4.53 -6.36
CA SER A 242 -8.11 3.09 -6.13
C SER A 242 -6.90 2.50 -6.85
N VAL A 243 -6.36 1.38 -6.34
CA VAL A 243 -5.23 0.66 -6.97
C VAL A 243 -5.44 0.44 -8.47
N LEU A 244 -6.62 -0.02 -8.88
CA LEU A 244 -6.93 -0.20 -10.32
C LEU A 244 -6.89 1.10 -11.14
N HIS A 245 -7.32 2.23 -10.58
CA HIS A 245 -7.26 3.52 -11.28
C HIS A 245 -5.81 4.00 -11.40
N ALA A 246 -5.03 3.87 -10.32
CA ALA A 246 -3.61 4.18 -10.32
C ALA A 246 -2.84 3.31 -11.33
N LEU A 247 -3.15 2.00 -11.37
CA LEU A 247 -2.59 1.07 -12.35
C LEU A 247 -2.96 1.45 -13.78
N PHE A 248 -4.20 1.90 -14.05
CA PHE A 248 -4.59 2.34 -15.38
C PHE A 248 -3.80 3.59 -15.83
N ASP A 249 -3.70 4.58 -14.94
CA ASP A 249 -2.99 5.83 -15.21
C ASP A 249 -1.49 5.61 -15.46
N HIS A 250 -0.90 4.61 -14.80
CA HIS A 250 0.53 4.31 -14.83
C HIS A 250 0.88 2.95 -15.42
N TYR A 251 -0.01 2.39 -16.24
CA TYR A 251 0.14 1.02 -16.73
C TYR A 251 1.48 0.84 -17.46
N ASP A 252 1.84 1.81 -18.29
CA ASP A 252 3.02 1.75 -19.15
C ASP A 252 4.31 1.65 -18.29
N GLU A 253 4.32 2.34 -17.14
CA GLU A 253 5.37 2.27 -16.12
C GLU A 253 5.33 1.03 -15.24
N PHE A 254 4.41 0.08 -15.42
CA PHE A 254 4.43 -1.18 -14.66
C PHE A 254 4.42 -2.41 -15.58
N THR A 255 4.40 -2.21 -16.90
CA THR A 255 4.38 -3.29 -17.91
C THR A 255 5.46 -4.34 -17.70
N GLU A 256 6.70 -3.93 -17.41
CA GLU A 256 7.81 -4.84 -17.23
C GLU A 256 7.66 -5.69 -15.96
N CYS A 257 7.34 -5.09 -14.82
CA CYS A 257 7.18 -5.83 -13.56
C CYS A 257 5.91 -6.69 -13.53
N LEU A 258 4.88 -6.33 -14.30
CA LEU A 258 3.63 -7.09 -14.42
C LEU A 258 3.66 -8.07 -15.60
N SER A 259 4.78 -8.18 -16.30
CA SER A 259 4.93 -9.11 -17.43
C SER A 259 4.83 -10.58 -17.00
N HIS A 260 4.94 -10.87 -15.71
CA HIS A 260 4.74 -12.21 -15.14
C HIS A 260 3.46 -12.33 -14.33
N SER A 261 2.51 -11.43 -14.55
CA SER A 261 1.24 -11.38 -13.83
C SER A 261 0.05 -11.65 -14.75
N LEU A 262 -0.93 -12.40 -14.25
CA LEU A 262 -2.24 -12.54 -14.88
C LEU A 262 -3.32 -11.88 -14.03
N VAL A 263 -4.36 -11.37 -14.68
CA VAL A 263 -5.59 -10.97 -14.02
C VAL A 263 -6.46 -12.19 -13.83
N PHE A 264 -6.98 -12.33 -12.62
CA PHE A 264 -7.95 -13.35 -12.26
C PHE A 264 -9.21 -12.67 -11.72
N LEU A 265 -10.36 -12.97 -12.32
CA LEU A 265 -11.64 -12.38 -11.93
C LEU A 265 -12.60 -13.45 -11.43
N TRP A 266 -13.12 -13.21 -10.25
CA TRP A 266 -14.14 -14.04 -9.64
C TRP A 266 -15.46 -13.29 -9.54
N TYR A 267 -16.55 -13.84 -10.09
CA TYR A 267 -17.89 -13.24 -9.98
C TYR A 267 -18.50 -13.42 -8.58
N ARG A 268 -18.75 -12.32 -7.88
CA ARG A 268 -19.10 -12.34 -6.45
C ARG A 268 -20.44 -12.99 -6.13
N ARG A 269 -21.38 -13.06 -7.09
CA ARG A 269 -22.67 -13.72 -6.85
C ARG A 269 -22.60 -15.23 -6.99
N ASP A 270 -21.58 -15.75 -7.69
CA ASP A 270 -21.41 -17.19 -7.84
C ASP A 270 -20.75 -17.78 -6.60
N GLN A 271 -19.87 -17.01 -5.94
CA GLN A 271 -19.31 -17.34 -4.64
C GLN A 271 -18.92 -16.08 -3.89
N ASP A 272 -19.37 -15.98 -2.64
CA ASP A 272 -19.04 -14.85 -1.78
C ASP A 272 -17.53 -14.78 -1.50
N TYR A 273 -17.02 -13.55 -1.41
CA TYR A 273 -15.66 -13.32 -0.94
C TYR A 273 -15.56 -13.63 0.56
N THR A 274 -14.98 -14.78 0.87
CA THR A 274 -14.81 -15.30 2.23
C THR A 274 -13.33 -15.50 2.55
N HIS A 275 -12.99 -15.58 3.84
CA HIS A 275 -11.61 -15.83 4.25
C HIS A 275 -11.14 -17.21 3.79
N GLU A 276 -11.99 -18.23 3.95
CA GLU A 276 -11.71 -19.60 3.55
C GLU A 276 -11.41 -19.69 2.05
N LEU A 277 -12.15 -18.94 1.23
CA LEU A 277 -11.86 -18.83 -0.20
C LEU A 277 -10.53 -18.11 -0.45
N ASN A 278 -10.25 -17.00 0.25
CA ASN A 278 -9.02 -16.25 0.07
C ASN A 278 -7.77 -17.10 0.34
N VAL A 279 -7.78 -17.88 1.42
CA VAL A 279 -6.69 -18.80 1.77
C VAL A 279 -6.64 -20.00 0.82
N GLY A 280 -7.81 -20.57 0.48
CA GLY A 280 -7.91 -21.71 -0.43
C GLY A 280 -7.35 -21.42 -1.82
N VAL A 281 -7.56 -20.21 -2.34
CA VAL A 281 -7.05 -19.78 -3.66
C VAL A 281 -5.52 -19.93 -3.75
N HIS A 282 -4.78 -19.52 -2.73
CA HIS A 282 -3.32 -19.62 -2.74
C HIS A 282 -2.85 -21.07 -2.87
N GLN A 283 -3.39 -21.96 -2.03
CA GLN A 283 -3.01 -23.37 -2.02
C GLN A 283 -3.40 -24.06 -3.34
N VAL A 284 -4.61 -23.82 -3.84
CA VAL A 284 -5.08 -24.45 -5.07
C VAL A 284 -4.27 -23.98 -6.29
N PHE A 285 -3.90 -22.69 -6.36
CA PHE A 285 -3.10 -22.21 -7.49
C PHE A 285 -1.70 -22.79 -7.48
N LYS A 286 -1.09 -22.96 -6.30
CA LYS A 286 0.20 -23.60 -6.15
C LYS A 286 0.21 -25.04 -6.66
N GLU A 287 -0.90 -25.75 -6.51
CA GLU A 287 -1.08 -27.12 -7.02
C GLU A 287 -1.48 -27.16 -8.50
N THR A 288 -2.22 -26.16 -8.97
CA THR A 288 -2.82 -26.12 -10.31
C THR A 288 -1.87 -25.58 -11.37
N PHE A 289 -1.11 -24.53 -11.05
CA PHE A 289 -0.33 -23.77 -12.02
C PHE A 289 1.16 -23.88 -11.74
N GLN A 290 1.90 -24.37 -12.73
CA GLN A 290 3.35 -24.41 -12.67
C GLN A 290 3.93 -22.99 -12.63
N GLY A 291 4.89 -22.76 -11.72
CA GLY A 291 5.56 -21.47 -11.58
C GLY A 291 4.73 -20.41 -10.86
N TYR A 292 3.57 -20.76 -10.28
CA TYR A 292 2.84 -19.88 -9.39
C TYR A 292 3.71 -19.45 -8.20
N SER A 293 3.74 -18.15 -7.95
CA SER A 293 4.49 -17.55 -6.84
C SER A 293 3.51 -17.17 -5.72
N TYR A 294 2.67 -16.17 -5.97
CA TYR A 294 1.68 -15.66 -5.03
C TYR A 294 0.59 -14.88 -5.77
N ASN A 295 -0.37 -14.34 -5.05
CA ASN A 295 -1.43 -13.52 -5.63
C ASN A 295 -1.84 -12.40 -4.67
N VAL A 296 -2.32 -11.29 -5.22
CA VAL A 296 -2.83 -10.17 -4.44
C VAL A 296 -4.21 -9.76 -4.96
N VAL A 297 -5.10 -9.35 -4.07
CA VAL A 297 -6.37 -8.71 -4.47
C VAL A 297 -6.06 -7.25 -4.77
N VAL A 298 -6.41 -6.77 -5.96
CA VAL A 298 -6.21 -5.35 -6.35
C VAL A 298 -7.51 -4.56 -6.46
N GLY A 299 -8.66 -5.23 -6.30
CA GLY A 299 -9.94 -4.56 -6.13
C GLY A 299 -11.07 -5.50 -5.74
N LEU A 300 -11.85 -5.11 -4.73
CA LEU A 300 -13.13 -5.74 -4.37
C LEU A 300 -14.29 -4.95 -5.00
N LYS A 301 -14.53 -5.16 -6.29
CA LYS A 301 -15.65 -4.51 -6.99
C LYS A 301 -16.99 -5.10 -6.56
N GLU A 302 -18.08 -4.41 -6.89
CA GLU A 302 -19.43 -4.90 -6.63
C GLU A 302 -19.67 -6.23 -7.36
N THR A 303 -19.18 -6.32 -8.59
CA THR A 303 -19.44 -7.43 -9.51
C THR A 303 -18.39 -8.54 -9.38
N PHE A 304 -17.11 -8.16 -9.29
CA PHE A 304 -15.98 -9.09 -9.31
C PHE A 304 -14.97 -8.82 -8.20
N VAL A 305 -14.36 -9.88 -7.70
CA VAL A 305 -13.04 -9.79 -7.04
C VAL A 305 -11.98 -9.80 -8.12
N VAL A 306 -11.12 -8.80 -8.12
CA VAL A 306 -10.01 -8.64 -9.06
C VAL A 306 -8.70 -9.01 -8.36
N ARG A 307 -8.03 -10.06 -8.84
CA ARG A 307 -6.73 -10.49 -8.35
C ARG A 307 -5.66 -10.32 -9.42
N LEU A 308 -4.45 -10.01 -8.99
CA LEU A 308 -3.24 -10.25 -9.77
C LEU A 308 -2.57 -11.52 -9.25
N VAL A 309 -2.20 -12.39 -10.17
CA VAL A 309 -1.56 -13.68 -9.90
C VAL A 309 -0.17 -13.63 -10.50
N HIS A 310 0.85 -13.78 -9.66
CA HIS A 310 2.25 -13.62 -10.01
C HIS A 310 2.94 -14.97 -10.21
N PHE A 311 3.82 -15.03 -11.22
CA PHE A 311 4.55 -16.24 -11.59
C PHE A 311 6.06 -15.99 -11.62
N ASP A 312 6.87 -16.98 -11.25
CA ASP A 312 8.33 -16.87 -11.17
C ASP A 312 9.02 -16.95 -12.57
N CYS A 313 8.29 -17.35 -13.61
CA CYS A 313 8.83 -17.68 -14.92
C CYS A 313 8.55 -16.58 -15.97
N SER A 314 9.48 -16.43 -16.92
CA SER A 314 9.37 -15.55 -18.10
C SER A 314 8.27 -15.90 -19.11
N ILE A 315 7.39 -16.84 -18.76
CA ILE A 315 6.38 -17.42 -19.64
C ILE A 315 5.01 -17.31 -18.99
N CYS A 316 4.55 -16.08 -18.72
CA CYS A 316 3.13 -15.81 -18.41
C CYS A 316 2.18 -16.37 -19.48
N GLY A 317 2.68 -16.54 -20.71
CA GLY A 317 1.95 -17.20 -21.80
C GLY A 317 1.62 -18.66 -21.52
N GLU A 318 2.44 -19.42 -20.79
CA GLU A 318 2.16 -20.86 -20.58
C GLU A 318 0.95 -21.11 -19.67
N PRO A 319 0.85 -20.48 -18.48
CA PRO A 319 -0.35 -20.56 -17.65
C PRO A 319 -1.59 -20.02 -18.36
N TYR A 320 -1.47 -18.89 -19.08
CA TYR A 320 -2.59 -18.32 -19.82
C TYR A 320 -3.07 -19.23 -20.96
N GLU A 321 -2.14 -19.78 -21.75
CA GLU A 321 -2.45 -20.71 -22.84
C GLU A 321 -3.01 -22.03 -22.32
N GLU A 322 -2.56 -22.50 -21.15
CA GLU A 322 -3.16 -23.66 -20.48
C GLU A 322 -4.63 -23.40 -20.14
N VAL A 323 -4.92 -22.24 -19.53
CA VAL A 323 -6.29 -21.83 -19.22
C VAL A 323 -7.11 -21.68 -20.49
N ARG A 324 -6.57 -21.02 -21.54
CA ARG A 324 -7.26 -20.85 -22.83
C ARG A 324 -7.61 -22.19 -23.47
N ARG A 325 -6.69 -23.16 -23.45
CA ARG A 325 -6.92 -24.51 -23.98
C ARG A 325 -7.98 -25.26 -23.19
N LYS A 326 -7.95 -25.19 -21.85
CA LYS A 326 -9.00 -25.77 -21.00
C LYS A 326 -10.36 -25.12 -21.28
N HIS A 327 -10.40 -23.79 -21.38
CA HIS A 327 -11.58 -23.02 -21.75
C HIS A 327 -12.17 -23.49 -23.09
N GLU A 328 -11.34 -23.64 -24.14
CA GLU A 328 -11.79 -24.12 -25.46
C GLU A 328 -12.47 -25.50 -25.36
N VAL A 329 -11.90 -26.41 -24.56
CA VAL A 329 -12.49 -27.74 -24.31
C VAL A 329 -13.83 -27.63 -23.57
N PHE A 330 -13.92 -26.79 -22.54
CA PHE A 330 -15.19 -26.55 -21.82
C PHE A 330 -16.25 -25.91 -22.71
N ALA A 331 -15.89 -24.88 -23.47
CA ALA A 331 -16.80 -24.17 -24.37
C ALA A 331 -17.36 -25.09 -25.47
N GLN A 332 -16.52 -25.97 -26.02
CA GLN A 332 -16.93 -26.97 -27.01
C GLN A 332 -17.82 -28.07 -26.44
N ASN A 333 -17.54 -28.55 -25.22
CA ASN A 333 -18.23 -29.70 -24.64
C ASN A 333 -19.50 -29.34 -23.85
N CYS A 334 -19.55 -28.16 -23.24
CA CYS A 334 -20.60 -27.83 -22.28
C CYS A 334 -21.66 -26.87 -22.84
N HIS A 335 -21.39 -26.13 -23.93
CA HIS A 335 -22.30 -25.07 -24.47
C HIS A 335 -22.85 -24.08 -23.44
N VAL A 336 -22.24 -24.00 -22.25
CA VAL A 336 -22.70 -23.15 -21.14
C VAL A 336 -21.65 -22.07 -20.96
N ARG A 337 -21.93 -20.89 -21.51
CA ARG A 337 -21.27 -19.66 -21.08
C ARG A 337 -21.81 -19.32 -19.69
N PRO A 338 -20.98 -18.84 -18.75
CA PRO A 338 -21.48 -18.33 -17.49
C PRO A 338 -22.49 -17.20 -17.75
N GLN A 339 -23.75 -17.40 -17.37
CA GLN A 339 -24.85 -16.48 -17.72
C GLN A 339 -24.61 -15.06 -17.21
N HIS A 340 -23.82 -14.90 -16.15
CA HIS A 340 -23.46 -13.61 -15.59
C HIS A 340 -22.53 -12.78 -16.50
N LEU A 341 -21.83 -13.39 -17.46
CA LEU A 341 -21.07 -12.66 -18.49
C LEU A 341 -21.98 -12.01 -19.54
N ASP A 342 -23.25 -12.39 -19.62
CA ASP A 342 -24.23 -11.77 -20.52
C ASP A 342 -24.90 -10.54 -19.90
N ASP A 343 -24.54 -10.18 -18.65
CA ASP A 343 -25.05 -8.98 -18.00
C ASP A 343 -24.55 -7.72 -18.75
N ARG A 344 -25.46 -6.77 -19.00
CA ARG A 344 -25.19 -5.57 -19.80
C ARG A 344 -24.13 -4.68 -19.19
N ASN A 345 -23.87 -4.83 -17.90
CA ASN A 345 -22.92 -4.02 -17.15
C ASN A 345 -21.48 -4.59 -17.17
N VAL A 346 -21.27 -5.80 -17.69
CA VAL A 346 -19.93 -6.38 -17.81
C VAL A 346 -19.30 -5.93 -19.14
N PRO A 347 -18.14 -5.25 -19.13
CA PRO A 347 -17.48 -4.80 -20.37
C PRO A 347 -17.12 -5.93 -21.32
N CYS A 348 -17.14 -5.64 -22.63
CA CYS A 348 -16.88 -6.65 -23.67
C CYS A 348 -15.49 -7.32 -23.56
N GLN A 349 -14.51 -6.60 -23.01
CA GLN A 349 -13.16 -7.11 -22.75
C GLN A 349 -13.19 -8.22 -21.69
N VAL A 350 -13.95 -8.03 -20.61
CA VAL A 350 -14.12 -9.01 -19.52
C VAL A 350 -14.95 -10.20 -20.01
N GLN A 351 -15.99 -9.92 -20.80
CA GLN A 351 -16.85 -10.92 -21.42
C GLN A 351 -16.13 -11.90 -22.34
N ALA A 352 -15.03 -11.46 -22.96
CA ALA A 352 -14.24 -12.23 -23.91
C ALA A 352 -13.11 -13.05 -23.24
N LEU A 353 -12.91 -12.91 -21.93
CA LEU A 353 -11.85 -13.61 -21.23
C LEU A 353 -12.11 -15.13 -21.21
N PRO A 354 -11.06 -15.95 -21.40
CA PRO A 354 -11.16 -17.38 -21.14
C PRO A 354 -11.51 -17.63 -19.68
N TRP A 355 -12.24 -18.72 -19.45
CA TRP A 355 -12.60 -19.14 -18.10
C TRP A 355 -12.48 -20.64 -17.91
N ILE A 356 -12.20 -21.04 -16.68
CA ILE A 356 -12.15 -22.43 -16.23
C ILE A 356 -12.91 -22.59 -14.92
N ILE A 357 -13.25 -23.83 -14.60
CA ILE A 357 -13.74 -24.23 -13.28
C ILE A 357 -12.62 -25.02 -12.62
N ILE A 358 -12.34 -24.72 -11.35
CA ILE A 358 -11.39 -25.46 -10.52
C ILE A 358 -12.19 -26.04 -9.37
N ASP A 359 -12.46 -27.34 -9.42
CA ASP A 359 -13.41 -28.03 -8.53
C ASP A 359 -13.09 -27.79 -7.04
N GLU A 360 -11.81 -27.70 -6.69
CA GLU A 360 -11.30 -27.43 -5.33
C GLU A 360 -11.68 -26.04 -4.82
N LEU A 361 -11.92 -25.08 -5.71
CA LEU A 361 -12.40 -23.74 -5.38
C LEU A 361 -13.93 -23.62 -5.50
N GLY A 362 -14.59 -24.63 -6.07
CA GLY A 362 -16.03 -24.69 -6.29
C GLY A 362 -16.39 -24.77 -7.78
N MET A 363 -17.68 -24.74 -8.08
CA MET A 363 -18.19 -24.83 -9.45
C MET A 363 -18.26 -23.47 -10.16
N SER A 364 -17.82 -22.40 -9.51
CA SER A 364 -17.88 -21.04 -10.05
C SER A 364 -16.84 -20.85 -11.15
N PRO A 365 -17.24 -20.37 -12.33
CA PRO A 365 -16.31 -20.03 -13.39
C PRO A 365 -15.37 -18.91 -12.96
N ILE A 366 -14.10 -19.08 -13.28
CA ILE A 366 -13.09 -18.07 -13.06
C ILE A 366 -12.52 -17.61 -14.40
N LEU A 367 -12.53 -16.30 -14.62
CA LEU A 367 -11.97 -15.65 -15.79
C LEU A 367 -10.48 -15.33 -15.59
N PHE A 368 -9.71 -15.52 -16.65
CA PHE A 368 -8.28 -15.19 -16.69
C PHE A 368 -8.00 -14.23 -17.83
N GLY A 369 -7.13 -13.26 -17.61
CA GLY A 369 -6.70 -12.33 -18.64
C GLY A 369 -5.21 -12.02 -18.53
N GLU A 370 -4.55 -11.92 -19.68
CA GLU A 370 -3.29 -11.19 -19.75
C GLU A 370 -3.53 -9.75 -19.31
N LEU A 371 -2.63 -9.22 -18.49
CA LEU A 371 -2.75 -7.84 -18.07
C LEU A 371 -2.44 -6.93 -19.26
N THR A 372 -3.43 -6.16 -19.72
CA THR A 372 -3.26 -5.09 -20.70
C THR A 372 -3.90 -3.80 -20.22
N LYS A 373 -3.48 -2.65 -20.75
CA LYS A 373 -4.07 -1.35 -20.41
C LYS A 373 -5.58 -1.32 -20.70
N GLU A 374 -6.00 -1.94 -21.80
CA GLU A 374 -7.42 -2.06 -22.18
C GLU A 374 -8.20 -2.91 -21.19
N LEU A 375 -7.63 -4.03 -20.75
CA LEU A 375 -8.27 -4.86 -19.73
C LEU A 375 -8.38 -4.09 -18.41
N VAL A 376 -7.30 -3.48 -17.91
CA VAL A 376 -7.33 -2.67 -16.68
C VAL A 376 -8.38 -1.56 -16.78
N GLY A 377 -8.45 -0.87 -17.92
CA GLY A 377 -9.49 0.13 -18.20
C GLY A 377 -10.91 -0.43 -18.11
N ALA A 378 -11.14 -1.65 -18.61
CA ALA A 378 -12.41 -2.33 -18.46
C ALA A 378 -12.73 -2.66 -16.98
N LEU A 379 -11.74 -3.08 -16.19
CA LEU A 379 -11.91 -3.39 -14.76
C LEU A 379 -12.32 -2.18 -13.91
N LEU A 380 -12.06 -0.95 -14.37
CA LEU A 380 -12.54 0.27 -13.71
C LEU A 380 -14.06 0.36 -13.66
N HIS A 381 -14.74 -0.24 -14.64
CA HIS A 381 -16.19 -0.19 -14.82
C HIS A 381 -16.97 -1.37 -14.21
N LEU A 382 -16.25 -2.34 -13.61
CA LEU A 382 -16.83 -3.44 -12.83
C LEU A 382 -17.18 -3.03 -11.42
#